data_AF-A0A933WKB3-F1
#
_entry.id   AF-A0A933WKB3-F1
#
_cell.length_a   1.000
_cell.length_b   1.000
_cell.length_c   1.000
_cell.angle_alpha   90.00
_cell.angle_beta   90.00
_cell.angle_gamma   90.00
#
_symmetry.space_group_name_H-M   'P 1'
#
loop_
_entity.id
_entity.type
_entity.pdbx_description
1 polymer ?
#
loop_
_entity_poly.entity_id
_entity_poly.type
_entity_poly.pdbx_seq_one_letter_code
_entity_poly.pdbx_strand_id
1 'polypeptide(L)' 'MKNLNRSQIERQDFVDNAIFNLIKILNPTNTSIDWNIEMIGEVRDVLRNWYVYNLNITKEQKIYPYFEE' A
#
# COMPACT_ATOMS: atom_id res chain seq x y z
N MET A 1 -14.38 16.34 -10.99
CA MET A 1 -13.64 15.33 -10.21
C MET A 1 -12.34 15.03 -10.94
N LYS A 2 -11.18 15.21 -10.30
CA LYS A 2 -9.93 14.70 -10.85
C LYS A 2 -9.99 13.17 -10.69
N ASN A 3 -9.62 12.42 -11.73
CA ASN A 3 -9.54 10.96 -11.72
C ASN A 3 -8.07 10.54 -11.86
N LEU A 4 -7.68 9.44 -11.22
CA LEU A 4 -6.33 8.90 -11.35
C LEU A 4 -6.22 8.35 -12.76
N ASN A 5 -5.06 8.55 -13.37
CA ASN A 5 -4.80 7.90 -14.63
C ASN A 5 -4.61 6.39 -14.41
N ARG A 6 -4.68 5.63 -15.51
CA ARG A 6 -4.56 4.17 -15.47
C ARG A 6 -3.29 3.68 -14.78
N SER A 7 -2.14 4.30 -15.03
CA SER A 7 -0.88 3.85 -14.43
C SER A 7 -0.80 4.14 -12.93
N GLN A 8 -1.48 5.20 -12.45
CA GLN A 8 -1.64 5.47 -11.02
C GLN A 8 -2.51 4.43 -10.34
N ILE A 9 -3.61 4.01 -10.98
CA ILE A 9 -4.49 2.94 -10.48
C ILE A 9 -3.72 1.61 -10.44
N GLU A 10 -3.03 1.26 -11.52
CA GLU A 10 -2.19 0.05 -11.58
C GLU A 10 -1.10 0.05 -10.48
N ARG A 11 -0.58 1.25 -10.13
CA ARG A 11 0.35 1.39 -9.01
C ARG A 11 -0.32 1.16 -7.65
N GLN A 12 -1.53 1.67 -7.44
CA GLN A 12 -2.29 1.42 -6.22
C GLN A 12 -2.57 -0.09 -6.07
N ASP A 13 -3.09 -0.72 -7.12
CA ASP A 13 -3.38 -2.16 -7.15
C ASP A 13 -2.12 -2.98 -6.86
N PHE A 14 -0.98 -2.61 -7.44
CA PHE A 14 0.30 -3.28 -7.16
C PHE A 14 0.66 -3.20 -5.67
N VAL A 15 0.55 -2.02 -5.05
CA VAL A 15 0.90 -1.82 -3.64
C VAL A 15 -0.03 -2.61 -2.73
N ASP A 16 -1.34 -2.52 -2.95
CA ASP A 16 -2.33 -3.19 -2.11
C ASP A 16 -2.15 -4.72 -2.19
N ASN A 17 -1.90 -5.27 -3.40
CA ASN A 17 -1.60 -6.69 -3.58
C ASN A 17 -0.27 -7.12 -2.95
N ALA A 18 0.79 -6.31 -3.06
CA ALA A 18 2.08 -6.62 -2.49
C ALA A 18 2.02 -6.67 -0.95
N ILE A 19 1.27 -5.75 -0.35
CA ILE A 19 1.05 -5.70 1.10
C ILE A 19 0.21 -6.89 1.55
N PHE A 20 -0.88 -7.20 0.84
CA PHE A 20 -1.67 -8.39 1.16
C PHE A 20 -0.85 -9.67 1.11
N ASN A 21 0.01 -9.81 0.10
CA ASN A 21 0.94 -10.94 -0.01
C ASN A 21 1.96 -10.96 1.14
N LEU A 22 2.50 -9.80 1.55
CA LEU A 22 3.40 -9.70 2.70
C LEU A 22 2.72 -10.21 3.98
N ILE A 23 1.49 -9.76 4.25
CA ILE A 23 0.69 -10.19 5.41
C ILE A 23 0.50 -11.71 5.41
N LYS A 24 0.17 -12.29 4.24
CA LYS A 24 0.01 -13.74 4.10
C LYS A 24 1.31 -14.51 4.31
N ILE A 25 2.43 -14.02 3.77
CA ILE A 25 3.74 -14.68 3.87
C ILE A 25 4.28 -14.65 5.30
N LEU A 26 4.05 -13.55 6.02
CA LEU A 26 4.51 -13.38 7.40
C LEU A 26 3.56 -14.01 8.43
N ASN A 27 2.37 -14.44 8.04
CA ASN A 27 1.43 -15.12 8.93
C ASN A 27 2.06 -16.42 9.46
N PRO A 28 2.33 -16.55 10.77
CA PRO A 28 2.95 -17.73 11.34
C PRO A 28 1.97 -18.91 11.51
N THR A 29 0.71 -18.71 11.12
CA THR A 29 -0.36 -19.70 11.25
C THR A 29 -0.78 -20.23 9.88
N ASN A 30 -1.50 -21.35 9.87
CA ASN A 30 -2.14 -21.89 8.65
C ASN A 30 -3.51 -21.25 8.36
N THR A 31 -3.88 -20.18 9.06
CA THR A 31 -5.18 -19.53 8.89
C THR A 31 -5.18 -18.69 7.61
N SER A 32 -6.21 -18.87 6.77
CA SER A 32 -6.44 -18.00 5.62
C SER A 32 -6.84 -16.60 6.07
N ILE A 33 -6.25 -15.60 5.44
CA ILE A 33 -6.58 -14.19 5.66
C ILE A 33 -7.36 -13.71 4.45
N ASP A 34 -8.55 -13.16 4.66
CA ASP A 34 -9.39 -12.58 3.61
C ASP A 34 -8.89 -11.19 3.22
N TRP A 35 -9.19 -10.79 1.98
CA TRP A 35 -8.88 -9.44 1.51
C TRP A 35 -9.64 -8.40 2.33
N ASN A 36 -8.91 -7.53 3.02
CA ASN A 36 -9.47 -6.41 3.77
C ASN A 36 -8.67 -5.14 3.43
N ILE A 37 -9.30 -4.22 2.69
CA ILE A 37 -8.64 -3.01 2.18
C ILE A 37 -8.27 -2.02 3.30
N GLU A 38 -9.02 -1.99 4.40
CA GLU A 38 -8.72 -1.12 5.55
C GLU A 38 -7.45 -1.60 6.26
N MET A 39 -7.36 -2.91 6.56
CA MET A 39 -6.17 -3.54 7.11
C MET A 39 -4.95 -3.37 6.20
N ILE A 40 -5.11 -3.56 4.89
CA ILE A 40 -4.04 -3.33 3.90
C ILE A 40 -3.60 -1.85 3.95
N GLY A 41 -4.56 -0.92 4.08
CA GLY A 41 -4.30 0.51 4.24
C GLY A 41 -3.49 0.85 5.49
N GLU A 42 -3.78 0.21 6.62
CA GLU A 42 -3.02 0.41 7.87
C GLU A 42 -1.55 -0.01 7.71
N VAL A 43 -1.30 -1.19 7.12
CA VAL A 43 0.07 -1.66 6.86
C VAL A 43 0.77 -0.77 5.83
N ARG A 44 0.04 -0.30 4.80
CA ARG A 44 0.55 0.65 3.80
C ARG A 44 1.03 1.94 4.46
N ASP A 45 0.31 2.46 5.44
CA ASP A 45 0.67 3.69 6.14
C ASP A 45 1.93 3.52 6.99
N VAL A 46 2.09 2.37 7.65
CA VAL A 46 3.34 2.03 8.36
C VAL A 46 4.52 2.00 7.39
N LEU A 47 4.38 1.31 6.25
CA LEU A 47 5.43 1.24 5.24
C LEU A 47 5.73 2.60 4.62
N ARG A 48 4.71 3.42 4.34
CA ARG A 48 4.86 4.79 3.85
C ARG A 48 5.70 5.61 4.82
N ASN A 49 5.40 5.54 6.12
CA ASN A 49 6.14 6.29 7.13
C ASN A 49 7.62 5.89 7.17
N TRP A 50 7.92 4.60 7.02
CA TRP A 50 9.29 4.12 6.92
C TRP A 50 10.00 4.65 5.69
N TYR A 51 9.39 4.52 4.50
CA TYR A 51 10.03 4.95 3.25
C TYR A 51 10.21 6.45 3.12
N VAL A 52 9.25 7.25 3.61
CA VAL A 52 9.25 8.71 3.45
C VAL A 52 9.99 9.39 4.58
N TYR A 53 9.65 9.10 5.83
CA TYR A 53 10.14 9.89 6.96
C TYR A 53 11.38 9.29 7.63
N ASN A 54 11.45 7.96 7.74
CA ASN A 54 12.57 7.31 8.45
C ASN A 54 13.76 7.06 7.52
N LEU A 55 13.51 6.55 6.32
CA LEU A 55 14.55 6.19 5.34
C LEU A 55 14.80 7.30 4.31
N ASN A 56 13.82 8.20 4.10
CA ASN A 56 13.90 9.31 3.14
C ASN A 56 14.32 8.88 1.72
N ILE A 57 13.77 7.77 1.22
CA ILE A 57 14.13 7.21 -0.10
C ILE A 57 13.16 7.60 -1.22
N THR A 58 11.97 8.08 -0.87
CA THR A 58 10.93 8.45 -1.85
C THR A 58 9.88 9.38 -1.23
N LYS A 59 8.91 9.83 -2.03
CA LYS A 59 7.77 10.66 -1.61
C LYS A 59 6.50 9.82 -1.49
N GLU A 60 5.53 10.28 -0.69
CA GLU A 60 4.23 9.59 -0.48
C GLU A 60 3.52 9.27 -1.79
N GLN A 61 3.35 10.26 -2.67
CA GLN A 61 2.73 10.14 -4.00
C GLN A 61 3.39 9.10 -4.93
N LYS A 62 4.67 8.76 -4.71
CA LYS A 62 5.37 7.72 -5.48
C LYS A 62 5.12 6.31 -4.92
N ILE A 63 4.77 6.21 -3.64
CA ILE A 63 4.39 4.95 -3.01
C ILE A 63 2.96 4.63 -3.44
N TYR A 64 2.02 5.47 -3.07
CA TYR A 64 0.59 5.32 -3.34
C TYR A 64 0.06 6.64 -3.88
N PRO A 65 -0.22 6.76 -5.19
CA PRO A 65 -0.78 7.99 -5.76
C PRO A 65 -2.14 8.33 -5.14
N TYR A 66 -2.41 9.61 -4.87
CA TYR A 66 -3.71 10.10 -4.42
C TYR A 66 -3.94 11.52 -4.97
N PHE A 67 -5.18 12.02 -4.93
CA PHE A 67 -5.41 13.43 -5.25
C PHE A 67 -4.94 14.31 -4.10
N GLU A 68 -4.03 15.22 -4.40
CA GLU A 68 -3.87 16.41 -3.56
C GLU A 68 -5.11 17.29 -3.80
N GLU A 69 -5.80 17.66 -2.72
CA GLU A 69 -6.93 18.60 -2.73
C GLU A 69 -6.53 19.94 -3.36
#